data_AF-A0A4Q2E8R5-F1
#
_entry.id   AF-A0A4Q2E8R5-F1
#
_cell.length_a   1.000
_cell.length_b   1.000
_cell.length_c   1.000
_cell.angle_alpha   90.00
_cell.angle_beta   90.00
_cell.angle_gamma   90.00
#
_symmetry.space_group_name_H-M   'P 1'
#
loop_
_entity.id
_entity.type
_entity.pdbx_description
1 polymer ?
#
loop_
_entity_poly.entity_id
_entity_poly.type
_entity_poly.pdbx_seq_one_letter_code
_entity_poly.pdbx_strand_id
1 'polypeptide(L)'
;MQTEIITVLVVYLIVVFGLSFYAMRKRSTGSFLSEYFLGSRSMGGFVLAMTLTATYVSASSFIGGPGAAYKYGLGWVLLAMIQVPTIWLSLGVLGKKFAILARRYNAITLNDMLQARYQSRAVVWIASISLIVAFVGAIAVQFIGGARLLETAAGIKYETGLLIFGITIALYTAFGGFRASVLNDTMQGMVMLIGTLVLLVGVIYAAGGLHNAVETLEQIDPKLVSPHGADDILTPAFMTSFWVLVCFGVIGLPHTAVRCISYKDSKAVHRGIVIGTVVVALLMLGMHLAGALGRAVLPHLTVPDQVIPTLMVQVLPPWAAGLFLAAPMAAIMSNVNAHLLQASATIIKDLLLSARPAKMHNEQKLKRISTWTTLVLGILMMLAAWRPPEMIIWLNLLAFGGLEAVFLWPLVLGLYWERANAAGALSGMIVGGVLYAVLATFKIQYLGFHPIVPSLLLSLLAFVVGNRFGQPVPQPAMISTDK
;
A
#
# COMPACT_ATOMS: atom_id res chain seq x y z
N MET A 1 16.24 -21.12 19.25
CA MET A 1 15.03 -20.48 18.70
C MET A 1 15.10 -18.95 18.61
N GLN A 2 14.98 -18.17 19.69
CA GLN A 2 14.99 -16.69 19.60
C GLN A 2 16.29 -16.13 18.99
N THR A 3 17.45 -16.66 19.38
CA THR A 3 18.74 -16.20 18.85
C THR A 3 18.85 -16.39 17.32
N GLU A 4 18.39 -17.52 16.80
CA GLU A 4 18.41 -17.81 15.35
C GLU A 4 17.46 -16.88 14.59
N ILE A 5 16.26 -16.64 15.11
CA ILE A 5 15.30 -15.69 14.53
C ILE A 5 15.90 -14.28 14.47
N ILE A 6 16.53 -13.83 15.56
CA ILE A 6 17.20 -12.53 15.64
C ILE A 6 18.38 -12.47 14.67
N THR A 7 19.19 -13.53 14.55
CA THR A 7 20.32 -13.57 13.60
C THR A 7 19.83 -13.42 12.17
N VAL A 8 18.81 -14.17 11.76
CA VAL A 8 18.24 -14.06 10.40
C VAL A 8 17.67 -12.65 10.16
N LEU A 9 17.00 -12.08 11.16
CA LEU A 9 16.47 -10.72 11.08
C LEU A 9 17.58 -9.68 10.90
N VAL A 10 18.66 -9.77 11.69
CA VAL A 10 19.81 -8.86 11.57
C VAL A 10 20.45 -8.97 10.19
N VAL A 11 20.61 -10.20 9.66
CA VAL A 11 21.11 -10.42 8.30
C VAL A 11 20.17 -9.77 7.27
N TYR A 12 18.86 -9.95 7.41
CA TYR A 12 17.88 -9.31 6.53
C TYR A 12 17.99 -7.77 6.55
N LEU A 13 18.08 -7.16 7.73
CA LEU A 13 18.26 -5.70 7.85
C LEU A 13 19.58 -5.24 7.25
N ILE A 14 20.68 -5.98 7.43
CA ILE A 14 21.98 -5.69 6.80
C ILE A 14 21.85 -5.74 5.27
N VAL A 15 21.14 -6.73 4.71
CA VAL A 15 20.92 -6.81 3.26
C VAL A 15 20.10 -5.62 2.76
N VAL A 16 19.03 -5.23 3.47
CA VAL A 16 18.24 -4.03 3.13
C VAL A 16 19.12 -2.77 3.11
N PHE A 17 19.96 -2.58 4.13
CA PHE A 17 20.89 -1.47 4.18
C PHE A 17 21.94 -1.54 3.07
N GLY A 18 22.51 -2.72 2.80
CA GLY A 18 23.49 -2.95 1.76
C GLY A 18 22.95 -2.65 0.35
N LEU A 19 21.73 -3.10 0.06
CA LEU A 19 21.02 -2.78 -1.19
C LEU A 19 20.74 -1.28 -1.31
N SER A 20 20.33 -0.65 -0.21
CA SER A 20 20.10 0.80 -0.18
C SER A 20 21.40 1.57 -0.46
N PHE A 21 22.51 1.15 0.14
CA PHE A 21 23.83 1.75 -0.08
C PHE A 21 24.34 1.53 -1.50
N TYR A 22 24.15 0.33 -2.05
CA TYR A 22 24.45 0.02 -3.44
C TYR A 22 23.65 0.92 -4.40
N ALA A 23 22.35 1.07 -4.17
CA ALA A 23 21.48 1.93 -4.97
C ALA A 23 21.91 3.40 -4.92
N MET A 24 22.37 3.89 -3.76
CA MET A 24 22.91 5.24 -3.62
C MET A 24 24.18 5.47 -4.45
N ARG A 25 25.08 4.47 -4.54
CA ARG A 25 26.32 4.58 -5.33
C ARG A 25 26.06 4.55 -6.84
N LYS A 26 25.02 3.84 -7.28
CA LYS A 26 24.68 3.66 -8.71
C LYS A 26 23.79 4.77 -9.27
N ARG A 27 23.85 5.97 -8.68
CA ARG A 27 23.01 7.09 -9.05
C ARG A 27 23.26 7.49 -10.51
N SER A 28 22.19 7.56 -11.30
CA SER A 28 22.27 7.80 -12.74
C SER A 28 21.87 9.23 -13.10
N THR A 29 22.14 9.58 -14.36
CA THR A 29 22.02 10.91 -14.97
C THR A 29 20.58 11.45 -14.94
N GLY A 30 20.40 12.69 -14.45
CA GLY A 30 19.10 13.36 -14.36
C GLY A 30 19.06 14.41 -13.24
N SER A 31 17.95 15.15 -13.10
CA SER A 31 17.76 16.09 -11.99
C SER A 31 17.59 15.36 -10.66
N PHE A 32 18.03 15.98 -9.55
CA PHE A 32 17.93 15.40 -8.21
C PHE A 32 16.52 14.87 -7.90
N LEU A 33 15.47 15.65 -8.20
CA LEU A 33 14.08 15.31 -7.88
C LEU A 33 13.57 14.09 -8.68
N SER A 34 13.91 14.00 -9.97
CA SER A 34 13.51 12.87 -10.80
C SER A 34 14.17 11.57 -10.33
N GLU A 35 15.45 11.62 -9.97
CA GLU A 35 16.14 10.42 -9.46
C GLU A 35 15.64 10.05 -8.05
N TYR A 36 15.47 11.04 -7.16
CA TYR A 36 15.13 10.81 -5.76
C TYR A 36 13.67 10.40 -5.54
N PHE A 37 12.71 10.94 -6.29
CA PHE A 37 11.28 10.66 -6.10
C PHE A 37 10.66 9.75 -7.17
N LEU A 38 11.28 9.59 -8.35
CA LEU A 38 10.73 8.81 -9.48
C LEU A 38 11.65 7.68 -9.97
N GLY A 39 12.93 7.69 -9.56
CA GLY A 39 13.94 6.70 -10.01
C GLY A 39 14.24 6.78 -11.51
N SER A 40 14.07 7.97 -12.10
CA SER A 40 14.33 8.25 -13.53
C SER A 40 13.65 7.28 -14.50
N ARG A 41 12.44 6.82 -14.14
CA ARG A 41 11.60 5.95 -14.97
C ARG A 41 12.31 4.68 -15.47
N SER A 42 13.20 4.10 -14.67
CA SER A 42 14.09 3.02 -15.10
C SER A 42 13.55 1.61 -14.82
N MET A 43 12.36 1.46 -14.22
CA MET A 43 11.88 0.15 -13.77
C MET A 43 11.55 -0.78 -14.94
N GLY A 44 12.17 -1.97 -14.95
CA GLY A 44 11.77 -3.10 -15.80
C GLY A 44 10.53 -3.81 -15.27
N GLY A 45 9.94 -4.70 -16.06
CA GLY A 45 8.63 -5.30 -15.73
C GLY A 45 8.61 -6.14 -14.45
N PHE A 46 9.65 -6.95 -14.19
CA PHE A 46 9.75 -7.73 -12.96
C PHE A 46 9.85 -6.82 -11.72
N VAL A 47 10.74 -5.83 -11.77
CA VAL A 47 10.93 -4.84 -10.71
C VAL A 47 9.64 -4.06 -10.44
N LEU A 48 8.94 -3.63 -11.50
CA LEU A 48 7.64 -2.95 -11.40
C LEU A 48 6.60 -3.83 -10.70
N ALA A 49 6.49 -5.11 -11.08
CA ALA A 49 5.57 -6.07 -10.47
C ALA A 49 5.85 -6.25 -8.98
N MET A 50 7.10 -6.51 -8.61
CA MET A 50 7.48 -6.73 -7.21
C MET A 50 7.27 -5.47 -6.38
N THR A 51 7.62 -4.29 -6.90
CA THR A 51 7.43 -3.02 -6.20
C THR A 51 5.96 -2.68 -5.99
N LEU A 52 5.10 -2.86 -7.01
CA LEU A 52 3.66 -2.65 -6.87
C LEU A 52 3.06 -3.62 -5.87
N THR A 53 3.45 -4.89 -5.94
CA THR A 53 2.98 -5.92 -5.02
C THR A 53 3.42 -5.63 -3.59
N ALA A 54 4.70 -5.35 -3.36
CA ALA A 54 5.22 -5.03 -2.03
C ALA A 54 4.58 -3.77 -1.44
N THR A 55 4.38 -2.73 -2.27
CA THR A 55 3.70 -1.49 -1.81
C THR A 55 2.23 -1.74 -1.48
N TYR A 56 1.54 -2.59 -2.25
CA TYR A 56 0.14 -2.91 -2.02
C TYR A 56 -0.09 -3.78 -0.78
N VAL A 57 0.77 -4.77 -0.59
CA VAL A 57 0.65 -5.75 0.48
C VAL A 57 1.23 -5.18 1.77
N SER A 58 0.42 -5.11 2.83
CA SER A 58 0.74 -4.37 4.06
C SER A 58 0.67 -5.25 5.31
N ALA A 59 0.86 -4.67 6.51
CA ALA A 59 0.56 -5.35 7.77
C ALA A 59 -0.87 -5.93 7.78
N SER A 60 -1.84 -5.19 7.22
CA SER A 60 -3.23 -5.68 7.20
C SER A 60 -3.38 -6.91 6.34
N SER A 61 -2.61 -7.08 5.27
CA SER A 61 -2.66 -8.27 4.40
C SER A 61 -1.93 -9.48 4.99
N PHE A 62 -0.89 -9.28 5.81
CA PHE A 62 -0.09 -10.36 6.40
C PHE A 62 -0.52 -10.77 7.81
N ILE A 63 -1.18 -9.87 8.55
CA ILE A 63 -1.60 -10.11 9.94
C ILE A 63 -3.13 -10.13 10.00
N GLY A 64 -3.78 -9.01 9.64
CA GLY A 64 -5.23 -8.86 9.78
C GLY A 64 -6.04 -9.76 8.84
N GLY A 65 -5.60 -9.93 7.60
CA GLY A 65 -6.26 -10.76 6.60
C GLY A 65 -6.29 -12.24 6.99
N PRO A 66 -5.14 -12.85 7.32
CA PRO A 66 -5.10 -14.22 7.83
C PRO A 66 -5.78 -14.38 9.20
N GLY A 67 -5.72 -13.38 10.08
CA GLY A 67 -6.49 -13.38 11.33
C GLY A 67 -8.00 -13.38 11.10
N ALA A 68 -8.48 -12.62 10.12
CA ALA A 68 -9.87 -12.67 9.68
C ALA A 68 -10.21 -14.01 9.02
N ALA A 69 -9.30 -14.61 8.23
CA ALA A 69 -9.49 -15.94 7.65
C ALA A 69 -9.54 -17.05 8.72
N TYR A 70 -8.76 -16.92 9.78
CA TYR A 70 -8.81 -17.82 10.94
C TYR A 70 -10.16 -17.74 11.67
N LYS A 71 -10.75 -16.55 11.77
CA LYS A 71 -12.04 -16.33 12.43
C LYS A 71 -13.23 -16.73 11.55
N TYR A 72 -13.23 -16.33 10.29
CA TYR A 72 -14.37 -16.47 9.37
C TYR A 72 -14.27 -17.66 8.42
N GLY A 73 -13.13 -18.34 8.38
CA GLY A 73 -12.92 -19.55 7.59
C GLY A 73 -12.61 -19.31 6.11
N LEU A 74 -12.82 -20.35 5.30
CA LEU A 74 -12.47 -20.41 3.88
C LEU A 74 -13.26 -19.42 3.01
N GLY A 75 -14.46 -19.01 3.43
CA GLY A 75 -15.21 -17.94 2.77
C GLY A 75 -14.42 -16.63 2.69
N TRP A 76 -13.63 -16.30 3.74
CA TRP A 76 -12.78 -15.12 3.73
C TRP A 76 -11.60 -15.24 2.76
N VAL A 77 -11.08 -16.47 2.56
CA VAL A 77 -10.03 -16.72 1.56
C VAL A 77 -10.56 -16.40 0.16
N LEU A 78 -11.81 -16.78 -0.15
CA LEU A 78 -12.47 -16.42 -1.40
C LEU A 78 -12.65 -14.90 -1.54
N LEU A 79 -13.09 -14.22 -0.47
CA LEU A 79 -13.20 -12.76 -0.45
C LEU A 79 -11.83 -12.10 -0.71
N ALA A 80 -10.75 -12.59 -0.10
CA ALA A 80 -9.42 -12.04 -0.26
C ALA A 80 -8.93 -12.09 -1.72
N MET A 81 -9.38 -13.06 -2.50
CA MET A 81 -9.01 -13.21 -3.92
C MET A 81 -9.55 -12.10 -4.84
N ILE A 82 -10.50 -11.28 -4.37
CA ILE A 82 -10.96 -10.07 -5.07
C ILE A 82 -9.81 -9.06 -5.28
N GLN A 83 -8.75 -9.16 -4.50
CA GLN A 83 -7.54 -8.32 -4.59
C GLN A 83 -6.60 -8.72 -5.74
N VAL A 84 -6.77 -9.89 -6.35
CA VAL A 84 -5.92 -10.35 -7.46
C VAL A 84 -5.96 -9.43 -8.69
N PRO A 85 -7.14 -9.00 -9.18
CA PRO A 85 -7.21 -8.07 -10.31
C PRO A 85 -6.66 -6.67 -10.00
N THR A 86 -6.31 -6.33 -8.75
CA THR A 86 -5.89 -4.98 -8.37
C THR A 86 -4.72 -4.44 -9.19
N ILE A 87 -3.63 -5.21 -9.35
CA ILE A 87 -2.48 -4.75 -10.16
C ILE A 87 -2.86 -4.64 -11.64
N TRP A 88 -3.66 -5.58 -12.14
CA TRP A 88 -4.14 -5.56 -13.51
C TRP A 88 -5.02 -4.34 -13.77
N LEU A 89 -5.92 -4.00 -12.85
CA LEU A 89 -6.75 -2.80 -12.92
C LEU A 89 -5.91 -1.52 -12.82
N SER A 90 -5.00 -1.42 -11.84
CA SER A 90 -4.20 -0.21 -11.67
C SER A 90 -3.29 0.06 -12.87
N LEU A 91 -2.53 -0.93 -13.34
CA LEU A 91 -1.65 -0.78 -14.51
C LEU A 91 -2.42 -0.76 -15.84
N GLY A 92 -3.55 -1.47 -15.93
CA GLY A 92 -4.40 -1.47 -17.12
C GLY A 92 -5.10 -0.13 -17.32
N VAL A 93 -5.68 0.42 -16.24
CA VAL A 93 -6.43 1.69 -16.27
C VAL A 93 -5.49 2.88 -16.23
N LEU A 94 -4.47 2.92 -15.38
CA LEU A 94 -3.57 4.08 -15.31
C LEU A 94 -2.34 3.92 -16.22
N GLY A 95 -1.70 2.75 -16.21
CA GLY A 95 -0.33 2.54 -16.68
C GLY A 95 0.01 3.28 -17.98
N LYS A 96 -0.66 2.97 -19.09
CA LYS A 96 -0.31 3.54 -20.40
C LYS A 96 -0.58 5.05 -20.49
N LYS A 97 -1.84 5.46 -20.31
CA LYS A 97 -2.26 6.85 -20.57
C LYS A 97 -1.67 7.82 -19.54
N PHE A 98 -1.64 7.41 -18.27
CA PHE A 98 -1.09 8.20 -17.18
C PHE A 98 0.42 8.41 -17.37
N ALA A 99 1.18 7.38 -17.78
CA ALA A 99 2.62 7.53 -18.04
C ALA A 99 2.95 8.40 -19.26
N ILE A 100 2.18 8.33 -20.35
CA ILE A 100 2.38 9.21 -21.52
C ILE A 100 2.25 10.67 -21.11
N LEU A 101 1.17 11.01 -20.40
CA LEU A 101 0.93 12.36 -19.91
C LEU A 101 1.98 12.79 -18.87
N ALA A 102 2.36 11.91 -17.95
CA ALA A 102 3.40 12.19 -16.96
C ALA A 102 4.76 12.48 -17.59
N ARG A 103 5.12 11.78 -18.67
CA ARG A 103 6.34 12.08 -19.45
C ARG A 103 6.22 13.42 -20.17
N ARG A 104 5.06 13.72 -20.77
CA ARG A 104 4.79 15.01 -21.45
C ARG A 104 4.93 16.20 -20.51
N TYR A 105 4.42 16.09 -19.29
CA TYR A 105 4.48 17.16 -18.28
C TYR A 105 5.74 17.13 -17.42
N ASN A 106 6.63 16.17 -17.65
CA ASN A 106 7.77 15.86 -16.80
C ASN A 106 7.38 15.75 -15.30
N ALA A 107 6.21 15.15 -15.06
CA ALA A 107 5.62 14.97 -13.74
C ALA A 107 6.43 13.97 -12.90
N ILE A 108 6.57 14.30 -11.62
CA ILE A 108 7.27 13.54 -10.58
C ILE A 108 6.26 13.10 -9.51
N THR A 109 5.30 13.95 -9.16
CA THR A 109 4.24 13.68 -8.18
C THR A 109 2.89 13.48 -8.86
N LEU A 110 1.95 12.88 -8.12
CA LEU A 110 0.55 12.85 -8.52
C LEU A 110 -0.02 14.27 -8.71
N ASN A 111 0.39 15.18 -7.84
CA ASN A 111 -0.10 16.55 -7.85
C ASN A 111 0.38 17.33 -9.08
N ASP A 112 1.55 17.04 -9.64
CA ASP A 112 1.95 17.60 -10.94
C ASP A 112 0.94 17.23 -12.04
N MET A 113 0.45 15.98 -12.01
CA MET A 113 -0.53 15.49 -12.98
C MET A 113 -1.88 16.19 -12.80
N LEU A 114 -2.32 16.34 -11.55
CA LEU A 114 -3.54 17.08 -11.24
C LEU A 114 -3.42 18.56 -11.62
N GLN A 115 -2.27 19.18 -11.35
CA GLN A 115 -2.00 20.57 -11.73
C GLN A 115 -1.97 20.73 -13.25
N ALA A 116 -1.33 19.82 -13.98
CA ALA A 116 -1.29 19.88 -15.43
C ALA A 116 -2.68 19.66 -16.06
N ARG A 117 -3.50 18.78 -15.46
CA ARG A 117 -4.83 18.46 -15.97
C ARG A 117 -5.89 19.52 -15.66
N TYR A 118 -5.89 20.02 -14.43
CA TYR A 118 -6.95 20.90 -13.91
C TYR A 118 -6.54 22.37 -13.81
N GLN A 119 -5.24 22.68 -13.93
CA GLN A 119 -4.68 24.03 -13.85
C GLN A 119 -5.13 24.84 -12.61
N SER A 120 -5.47 24.15 -11.52
CA SER A 120 -6.03 24.75 -10.32
C SER A 120 -5.16 24.49 -9.10
N ARG A 121 -4.70 25.57 -8.48
CA ARG A 121 -3.94 25.49 -7.22
C ARG A 121 -4.78 24.86 -6.12
N ALA A 122 -6.08 25.17 -6.04
CA ALA A 122 -6.95 24.61 -5.01
C ALA A 122 -6.99 23.08 -5.06
N VAL A 123 -7.01 22.48 -6.26
CA VAL A 123 -6.97 21.01 -6.43
C VAL A 123 -5.69 20.45 -5.82
N VAL A 124 -4.55 21.07 -6.11
CA VAL A 124 -3.24 20.65 -5.57
C VAL A 124 -3.17 20.82 -4.05
N TRP A 125 -3.70 21.90 -3.48
CA TRP A 125 -3.70 22.13 -2.04
C TRP A 125 -4.55 21.09 -1.30
N ILE A 126 -5.78 20.85 -1.74
CA ILE A 126 -6.66 19.83 -1.14
C ILE A 126 -6.04 18.44 -1.29
N ALA A 127 -5.48 18.12 -2.46
CA ALA A 127 -4.78 16.87 -2.68
C ALA A 127 -3.58 16.71 -1.72
N SER A 128 -2.74 17.75 -1.61
CA SER A 128 -1.54 17.72 -0.75
C SER A 128 -1.90 17.55 0.73
N ILE A 129 -2.91 18.26 1.21
CA ILE A 129 -3.38 18.13 2.61
C ILE A 129 -3.95 16.72 2.84
N SER A 130 -4.78 16.22 1.92
CA SER A 130 -5.37 14.88 2.02
C SER A 130 -4.31 13.77 2.05
N LEU A 131 -3.26 13.90 1.21
CA LEU A 131 -2.10 13.00 1.19
C LEU A 131 -1.38 12.99 2.54
N ILE A 132 -1.03 14.17 3.06
CA ILE A 132 -0.25 14.28 4.30
C ILE A 132 -1.06 13.70 5.48
N VAL A 133 -2.35 14.06 5.59
CA VAL A 133 -3.21 13.56 6.67
C VAL A 133 -3.36 12.04 6.61
N ALA A 134 -3.60 11.48 5.43
CA ALA A 134 -3.76 10.04 5.27
C ALA A 134 -2.44 9.27 5.54
N PHE A 135 -1.31 9.78 5.05
CA PHE A 135 -0.02 9.11 5.25
C PHE A 135 0.43 9.12 6.70
N VAL A 136 0.09 10.15 7.49
CA VAL A 136 0.34 10.14 8.94
C VAL A 136 -0.32 8.92 9.59
N GLY A 137 -1.61 8.71 9.31
CA GLY A 137 -2.35 7.56 9.82
C GLY A 137 -1.80 6.23 9.33
N ALA A 138 -1.58 6.11 8.03
CA ALA A 138 -1.09 4.89 7.40
C ALA A 138 0.31 4.49 7.90
N ILE A 139 1.25 5.44 8.04
CA ILE A 139 2.60 5.14 8.51
C ILE A 139 2.59 4.72 9.98
N ALA A 140 1.82 5.39 10.84
CA ALA A 140 1.74 5.06 12.25
C ALA A 140 1.31 3.60 12.46
N VAL A 141 0.22 3.17 11.80
CA VAL A 141 -0.30 1.80 11.87
C VAL A 141 0.77 0.77 11.51
N GLN A 142 1.53 1.06 10.46
CA GLN A 142 2.56 0.16 9.95
C GLN A 142 3.73 0.02 10.93
N PHE A 143 4.18 1.12 11.55
CA PHE A 143 5.20 1.04 12.60
C PHE A 143 4.76 0.22 13.81
N ILE A 144 3.50 0.35 14.21
CA ILE A 144 2.92 -0.42 15.32
C ILE A 144 2.87 -1.91 14.97
N GLY A 145 2.40 -2.23 13.76
CA GLY A 145 2.41 -3.61 13.26
C GLY A 145 3.81 -4.20 13.26
N GLY A 146 4.82 -3.45 12.80
CA GLY A 146 6.21 -3.89 12.78
C GLY A 146 6.78 -4.13 14.19
N ALA A 147 6.54 -3.20 15.12
CA ALA A 147 6.99 -3.33 16.51
C ALA A 147 6.31 -4.52 17.23
N ARG A 148 5.00 -4.72 17.02
CA ARG A 148 4.25 -5.84 17.61
C ARG A 148 4.68 -7.20 17.06
N LEU A 149 5.05 -7.27 15.78
CA LEU A 149 5.64 -8.48 15.19
C LEU A 149 6.96 -8.84 15.87
N LEU A 150 7.84 -7.87 16.09
CA LEU A 150 9.11 -8.10 16.78
C LEU A 150 8.91 -8.53 18.24
N GLU A 151 7.92 -7.95 18.91
CA GLU A 151 7.55 -8.32 20.27
C GLU A 151 7.08 -9.77 20.38
N THR A 152 6.16 -10.17 19.49
CA THR A 152 5.56 -11.51 19.54
C THR A 152 6.49 -12.60 19.01
N ALA A 153 7.24 -12.34 17.93
CA ALA A 153 8.07 -13.35 17.28
C ALA A 153 9.48 -13.44 17.87
N ALA A 154 10.10 -12.31 18.23
CA ALA A 154 11.48 -12.25 18.71
C ALA A 154 11.58 -11.98 20.22
N GLY A 155 10.47 -11.69 20.92
CA GLY A 155 10.47 -11.37 22.35
C GLY A 155 11.08 -10.00 22.67
N ILE A 156 11.22 -9.12 21.67
CA ILE A 156 11.83 -7.80 21.83
C ILE A 156 10.76 -6.83 22.36
N LYS A 157 11.06 -6.12 23.46
CA LYS A 157 10.13 -5.11 24.02
C LYS A 157 9.65 -4.15 22.93
N TYR A 158 8.35 -3.84 22.91
CA TYR A 158 7.69 -3.03 21.89
C TYR A 158 8.46 -1.75 21.56
N GLU A 159 8.90 -0.98 22.57
CA GLU A 159 9.60 0.29 22.39
C GLU A 159 10.95 0.11 21.71
N THR A 160 11.67 -0.95 22.06
CA THR A 160 12.95 -1.30 21.43
C THR A 160 12.73 -1.77 19.99
N GLY A 161 11.71 -2.59 19.75
CA GLY A 161 11.30 -3.01 18.41
C GLY A 161 10.95 -1.83 17.52
N LEU A 162 10.16 -0.89 18.03
CA LEU A 162 9.78 0.35 17.35
C LEU A 162 10.99 1.22 17.00
N LEU A 163 11.95 1.38 17.93
CA LEU A 163 13.18 2.13 17.67
C LEU A 163 14.03 1.49 16.57
N ILE A 164 14.34 0.19 16.70
CA ILE A 164 15.16 -0.54 15.72
C ILE A 164 14.52 -0.45 14.33
N PHE A 165 13.23 -0.75 14.26
CA PHE A 165 12.49 -0.81 13.01
C PHE A 165 12.30 0.58 12.38
N GLY A 166 11.84 1.55 13.18
CA GLY A 166 11.56 2.91 12.75
C GLY A 166 12.81 3.67 12.31
N ILE A 167 13.90 3.59 13.09
CA ILE A 167 15.19 4.20 12.73
C ILE A 167 15.71 3.60 11.42
N THR A 168 15.63 2.26 11.30
CA THR A 168 16.08 1.58 10.09
C THR A 168 15.35 2.10 8.86
N ILE A 169 14.02 2.15 8.90
CA ILE A 169 13.22 2.61 7.76
C ILE A 169 13.46 4.08 7.46
N ALA A 170 13.46 4.95 8.48
CA ALA A 170 13.68 6.38 8.29
C ALA A 170 15.03 6.65 7.63
N LEU A 171 16.11 5.98 8.07
CA LEU A 171 17.45 6.15 7.52
C LEU A 171 17.53 5.67 6.06
N TYR A 172 17.17 4.42 5.77
CA TYR A 172 17.35 3.91 4.40
C TYR A 172 16.45 4.65 3.41
N THR A 173 15.25 5.08 3.83
CA THR A 173 14.34 5.86 2.99
C THR A 173 14.91 7.24 2.70
N ALA A 174 15.37 7.95 3.74
CA ALA A 174 15.86 9.32 3.62
C ALA A 174 17.15 9.43 2.77
N PHE A 175 18.05 8.47 2.90
CA PHE A 175 19.32 8.45 2.15
C PHE A 175 19.19 7.75 0.79
N GLY A 176 18.42 6.67 0.72
CA GLY A 176 18.31 5.83 -0.47
C GLY A 176 17.37 6.36 -1.56
N GLY A 177 16.31 7.09 -1.20
CA GLY A 177 15.33 7.60 -2.16
C GLY A 177 14.56 6.49 -2.90
N PHE A 178 13.86 6.87 -3.97
CA PHE A 178 13.02 5.97 -4.75
C PHE A 178 13.77 4.79 -5.38
N ARG A 179 15.03 4.97 -5.79
CA ARG A 179 15.81 3.88 -6.39
C ARG A 179 16.17 2.79 -5.38
N ALA A 180 16.58 3.18 -4.17
CA ALA A 180 16.79 2.22 -3.08
C ALA A 180 15.49 1.54 -2.68
N SER A 181 14.39 2.31 -2.58
CA SER A 181 13.04 1.78 -2.38
C SER A 181 12.74 0.67 -3.37
N VAL A 182 12.86 0.92 -4.67
CA VAL A 182 12.52 -0.07 -5.71
C VAL A 182 13.35 -1.35 -5.59
N LEU A 183 14.64 -1.23 -5.29
CA LEU A 183 15.52 -2.39 -5.13
C LEU A 183 15.14 -3.20 -3.87
N ASN A 184 14.89 -2.52 -2.76
CA ASN A 184 14.41 -3.15 -1.53
C ASN A 184 13.06 -3.80 -1.74
N ASP A 185 12.10 -3.10 -2.34
CA ASP A 185 10.75 -3.60 -2.61
C ASP A 185 10.80 -4.86 -3.50
N THR A 186 11.76 -4.93 -4.44
CA THR A 186 11.95 -6.12 -5.29
C THR A 186 12.38 -7.34 -4.45
N MET A 187 13.40 -7.17 -3.61
CA MET A 187 13.88 -8.23 -2.72
C MET A 187 12.82 -8.60 -1.67
N GLN A 188 12.17 -7.61 -1.08
CA GLN A 188 11.11 -7.73 -0.09
C GLN A 188 9.92 -8.51 -0.63
N GLY A 189 9.47 -8.22 -1.84
CA GLY A 189 8.41 -8.99 -2.48
C GLY A 189 8.80 -10.46 -2.72
N MET A 190 10.07 -10.77 -2.97
CA MET A 190 10.54 -12.16 -3.09
C MET A 190 10.55 -12.86 -1.72
N VAL A 191 11.04 -12.19 -0.68
CA VAL A 191 11.00 -12.69 0.70
C VAL A 191 9.56 -12.95 1.12
N MET A 192 8.63 -12.06 0.79
CA MET A 192 7.20 -12.22 1.04
C MET A 192 6.64 -13.48 0.37
N LEU A 193 6.97 -13.72 -0.91
CA LEU A 193 6.50 -14.89 -1.65
C LEU A 193 7.05 -16.18 -1.07
N ILE A 194 8.37 -16.23 -0.81
CA ILE A 194 9.02 -17.41 -0.22
C ILE A 194 8.45 -17.68 1.18
N GLY A 195 8.37 -16.65 2.03
CA GLY A 195 7.81 -16.78 3.38
C GLY A 195 6.38 -17.31 3.36
N THR A 196 5.52 -16.76 2.49
CA THR A 196 4.13 -17.22 2.35
C THR A 196 4.06 -18.70 1.98
N LEU A 197 4.86 -19.14 1.01
CA LEU A 197 4.88 -20.55 0.58
C LEU A 197 5.40 -21.47 1.70
N VAL A 198 6.49 -21.07 2.38
CA VAL A 198 7.07 -21.84 3.48
C VAL A 198 6.07 -22.01 4.62
N LEU A 199 5.39 -20.95 5.03
CA LEU A 199 4.39 -21.03 6.09
C LEU A 199 3.20 -21.88 5.66
N LEU A 200 2.66 -21.67 4.47
CA LEU A 200 1.51 -22.44 3.99
C LEU A 200 1.81 -23.94 3.96
N VAL A 201 2.98 -24.34 3.45
CA VAL A 201 3.41 -25.75 3.44
C VAL A 201 3.57 -26.26 4.87
N GLY A 202 4.18 -25.49 5.76
CA GLY A 202 4.32 -25.85 7.18
C GLY A 202 2.97 -26.07 7.87
N VAL A 203 1.99 -25.21 7.63
CA VAL A 203 0.62 -25.35 8.18
C VAL A 203 -0.08 -26.58 7.62
N ILE A 204 -0.03 -26.81 6.30
CA ILE A 204 -0.64 -27.99 5.68
C ILE A 204 -0.03 -29.28 6.24
N TYR A 205 1.30 -29.31 6.41
CA TYR A 205 2.00 -30.45 7.00
C TYR A 205 1.59 -30.67 8.46
N ALA A 206 1.58 -29.61 9.27
CA ALA A 206 1.19 -29.68 10.68
C ALA A 206 -0.28 -30.10 10.88
N ALA A 207 -1.16 -29.77 9.94
CA ALA A 207 -2.55 -30.19 9.93
C ALA A 207 -2.76 -31.64 9.44
N GLY A 208 -1.70 -32.36 9.04
CA GLY A 208 -1.80 -33.73 8.52
C GLY A 208 -2.29 -33.80 7.07
N GLY A 209 -2.17 -32.71 6.32
CA GLY A 209 -2.60 -32.58 4.92
C GLY A 209 -3.83 -31.69 4.76
N LEU A 210 -4.06 -31.24 3.52
CA LEU A 210 -5.14 -30.29 3.21
C LEU A 210 -6.53 -30.86 3.49
N HIS A 211 -6.75 -32.13 3.17
CA HIS A 211 -8.04 -32.79 3.40
C HIS A 211 -8.39 -32.85 4.89
N ASN A 212 -7.46 -33.34 5.71
CA ASN A 212 -7.63 -33.41 7.16
C ASN A 212 -7.83 -32.02 7.80
N ALA A 213 -7.12 -31.00 7.29
CA ALA A 213 -7.30 -29.63 7.75
C ALA A 213 -8.74 -29.14 7.51
N VAL A 214 -9.28 -29.34 6.31
CA VAL A 214 -10.65 -28.92 5.97
C VAL A 214 -11.69 -29.71 6.77
N GLU A 215 -11.50 -31.02 6.92
CA GLU A 215 -12.38 -31.85 7.75
C GLU A 215 -12.38 -31.40 9.21
N THR A 216 -11.20 -31.08 9.77
CA THR A 216 -11.08 -30.54 11.13
C THR A 216 -11.79 -29.19 11.25
N LEU A 217 -11.70 -28.32 10.24
CA LEU A 217 -12.44 -27.04 10.23
C LEU A 217 -13.95 -27.25 10.25
N GLU A 218 -14.46 -28.19 9.45
CA GLU A 218 -15.88 -28.53 9.41
C GLU A 218 -16.36 -29.12 10.74
N GLN A 219 -15.53 -29.93 11.41
CA GLN A 219 -15.82 -30.46 12.75
C GLN A 219 -15.81 -29.37 13.84
N ILE A 220 -14.94 -28.36 13.74
CA ILE A 220 -14.91 -27.23 14.67
C ILE A 220 -16.17 -26.39 14.53
N ASP A 221 -16.48 -25.98 13.30
CA ASP A 221 -17.70 -25.25 12.95
C ASP A 221 -17.93 -25.39 11.43
N PRO A 222 -19.04 -26.01 10.98
CA PRO A 222 -19.38 -26.12 9.57
C PRO A 222 -19.43 -24.77 8.83
N LYS A 223 -19.65 -23.65 9.54
CA LYS A 223 -19.61 -22.32 8.92
C LYS A 223 -18.21 -21.88 8.50
N LEU A 224 -17.15 -22.47 9.03
CA LEU A 224 -15.77 -22.17 8.62
C LEU A 224 -15.44 -22.67 7.20
N VAL A 225 -16.19 -23.64 6.68
CA VAL A 225 -16.06 -24.10 5.29
C VAL A 225 -17.15 -23.53 4.38
N SER A 226 -18.11 -22.80 4.94
CA SER A 226 -19.19 -22.15 4.19
C SER A 226 -18.67 -20.99 3.34
N PRO A 227 -19.20 -20.80 2.11
CA PRO A 227 -18.93 -19.61 1.29
C PRO A 227 -19.34 -18.29 1.97
N HIS A 228 -20.29 -18.33 2.91
CA HIS A 228 -20.75 -17.14 3.65
C HIS A 228 -19.85 -16.79 4.86
N GLY A 229 -18.91 -17.67 5.19
CA GLY A 229 -18.04 -17.55 6.35
C GLY A 229 -18.78 -17.70 7.69
N ALA A 230 -18.01 -17.79 8.77
CA ALA A 230 -18.58 -17.76 10.12
C ALA A 230 -19.33 -16.45 10.38
N ASP A 231 -20.33 -16.52 11.25
CA ASP A 231 -21.25 -15.40 11.59
C ASP A 231 -22.04 -14.81 10.41
N ASP A 232 -22.03 -15.46 9.24
CA ASP A 232 -22.68 -14.99 8.01
C ASP A 232 -22.26 -13.56 7.61
N ILE A 233 -21.00 -13.19 7.94
CA ILE A 233 -20.46 -11.84 7.74
C ILE A 233 -20.34 -11.45 6.26
N LEU A 234 -20.20 -12.43 5.36
CA LEU A 234 -20.01 -12.21 3.92
C LEU A 234 -21.35 -11.96 3.22
N THR A 235 -22.07 -10.96 3.69
CA THR A 235 -23.28 -10.47 3.04
C THR A 235 -22.94 -9.83 1.68
N PRO A 236 -23.88 -9.80 0.71
CA PRO A 236 -23.64 -9.17 -0.58
C PRO A 236 -23.19 -7.70 -0.48
N ALA A 237 -23.73 -6.94 0.48
CA ALA A 237 -23.36 -5.55 0.72
C ALA A 237 -21.92 -5.42 1.23
N PHE A 238 -21.49 -6.30 2.14
CA PHE A 238 -20.12 -6.36 2.63
C PHE A 238 -19.14 -6.76 1.53
N MET A 239 -19.45 -7.80 0.77
CA MET A 239 -18.62 -8.26 -0.36
C MET A 239 -18.45 -7.17 -1.43
N THR A 240 -19.54 -6.49 -1.79
CA THR A 240 -19.51 -5.37 -2.75
C THR A 240 -18.67 -4.21 -2.21
N SER A 241 -18.80 -3.93 -0.92
CA SER A 241 -17.98 -2.91 -0.25
C SER A 241 -16.50 -3.24 -0.31
N PHE A 242 -16.14 -4.52 -0.16
CA PHE A 242 -14.76 -4.99 -0.27
C PHE A 242 -14.24 -4.87 -1.71
N TRP A 243 -15.04 -5.24 -2.71
CA TRP A 243 -14.71 -4.99 -4.12
C TRP A 243 -14.39 -3.52 -4.40
N VAL A 244 -15.19 -2.61 -3.85
CA VAL A 244 -14.97 -1.18 -4.02
C VAL A 244 -13.70 -0.74 -3.30
N LEU A 245 -13.49 -1.16 -2.05
CA LEU A 245 -12.36 -0.71 -1.22
C LEU A 245 -11.02 -1.31 -1.66
N VAL A 246 -10.91 -2.64 -1.79
CA VAL A 246 -9.59 -3.28 -1.94
C VAL A 246 -9.23 -3.65 -3.37
N CYS A 247 -10.13 -3.42 -4.33
CA CYS A 247 -9.91 -3.74 -5.74
C CYS A 247 -10.06 -2.50 -6.64
N PHE A 248 -11.27 -1.95 -6.75
CA PHE A 248 -11.54 -0.82 -7.65
C PHE A 248 -10.94 0.50 -7.13
N GLY A 249 -11.09 0.78 -5.83
CA GLY A 249 -10.62 2.00 -5.17
C GLY A 249 -9.10 2.19 -5.26
N VAL A 250 -8.35 1.09 -5.32
CA VAL A 250 -6.88 1.08 -5.41
C VAL A 250 -6.34 1.84 -6.63
N ILE A 251 -7.13 1.93 -7.72
CA ILE A 251 -6.80 2.76 -8.89
C ILE A 251 -6.61 4.22 -8.47
N GLY A 252 -7.37 4.72 -7.50
CA GLY A 252 -7.30 6.08 -7.00
C GLY A 252 -6.11 6.34 -6.08
N LEU A 253 -5.39 5.30 -5.63
CA LEU A 253 -4.36 5.47 -4.62
C LEU A 253 -3.11 6.17 -5.18
N PRO A 254 -2.67 7.27 -4.55
CA PRO A 254 -1.54 8.06 -5.04
C PRO A 254 -0.23 7.28 -5.14
N HIS A 255 0.02 6.37 -4.19
CA HIS A 255 1.24 5.57 -4.20
C HIS A 255 1.29 4.58 -5.36
N THR A 256 0.14 4.01 -5.72
CA THR A 256 -0.01 3.15 -6.89
C THR A 256 0.18 3.95 -8.18
N ALA A 257 -0.42 5.14 -8.25
CA ALA A 257 -0.31 6.04 -9.41
C ALA A 257 1.14 6.43 -9.70
N VAL A 258 1.96 6.73 -8.67
CA VAL A 258 3.39 7.06 -8.86
C VAL A 258 4.16 5.87 -9.44
N ARG A 259 3.90 4.64 -9.00
CA ARG A 259 4.54 3.44 -9.60
C ARG A 259 4.13 3.24 -11.05
N CYS A 260 2.91 3.63 -11.43
CA CYS A 260 2.42 3.58 -12.80
C CYS A 260 3.14 4.56 -13.75
N ILE A 261 3.94 5.51 -13.29
CA ILE A 261 4.68 6.47 -14.15
C ILE A 261 6.20 6.25 -14.16
N SER A 262 6.69 5.28 -13.38
CA SER A 262 8.11 5.02 -13.15
C SER A 262 8.70 3.87 -13.98
N TYR A 263 7.93 3.26 -14.87
CA TYR A 263 8.40 2.18 -15.73
C TYR A 263 9.13 2.69 -16.97
N LYS A 264 10.03 1.86 -17.53
CA LYS A 264 10.88 2.22 -18.67
C LYS A 264 10.17 2.24 -20.02
N ASP A 265 9.41 1.20 -20.34
CA ASP A 265 8.81 0.98 -21.65
C ASP A 265 7.47 0.22 -21.56
N SER A 266 6.75 0.16 -22.68
CA SER A 266 5.46 -0.56 -22.75
C SER A 266 5.61 -2.04 -22.41
N LYS A 267 6.71 -2.70 -22.80
CA LYS A 267 6.95 -4.12 -22.49
C LYS A 267 7.05 -4.37 -20.98
N ALA A 268 7.63 -3.42 -20.24
CA ALA A 268 7.73 -3.46 -18.79
C ALA A 268 6.35 -3.42 -18.13
N VAL A 269 5.41 -2.59 -18.63
CA VAL A 269 4.03 -2.56 -18.11
C VAL A 269 3.33 -3.90 -18.30
N HIS A 270 3.37 -4.45 -19.51
CA HIS A 270 2.67 -5.71 -19.82
C HIS A 270 3.23 -6.86 -18.98
N ARG A 271 4.56 -6.96 -18.85
CA ARG A 271 5.20 -7.93 -17.95
C ARG A 271 4.86 -7.67 -16.49
N GLY A 272 4.81 -6.40 -16.09
CA GLY A 272 4.46 -5.96 -14.74
C GLY A 272 3.04 -6.38 -14.34
N ILE A 273 2.09 -6.26 -15.27
CA ILE A 273 0.71 -6.73 -15.11
C ILE A 273 0.69 -8.23 -14.83
N VAL A 274 1.27 -9.04 -15.72
CA VAL A 274 1.20 -10.50 -15.61
C VAL A 274 1.91 -11.01 -14.35
N ILE A 275 3.15 -10.59 -14.14
CA ILE A 275 3.94 -11.05 -12.99
C ILE A 275 3.31 -10.55 -11.69
N GLY A 276 2.91 -9.28 -11.62
CA GLY A 276 2.33 -8.69 -10.41
C GLY A 276 1.02 -9.37 -10.02
N THR A 277 0.13 -9.63 -10.97
CA THR A 277 -1.13 -10.35 -10.71
C THR A 277 -0.88 -11.77 -10.18
N VAL A 278 0.09 -12.50 -10.74
CA VAL A 278 0.45 -13.84 -10.23
C VAL A 278 1.02 -13.77 -8.82
N VAL A 279 1.93 -12.82 -8.54
CA VAL A 279 2.54 -12.69 -7.20
C VAL A 279 1.48 -12.29 -6.17
N VAL A 280 0.59 -11.33 -6.48
CA VAL A 280 -0.52 -10.96 -5.59
C VAL A 280 -1.45 -12.15 -5.36
N ALA A 281 -1.79 -12.93 -6.39
CA ALA A 281 -2.60 -14.12 -6.23
C ALA A 281 -1.98 -15.13 -5.27
N LEU A 282 -0.69 -15.41 -5.41
CA LEU A 282 0.03 -16.34 -4.52
C LEU A 282 0.10 -15.81 -3.09
N LEU A 283 0.36 -14.52 -2.89
CA LEU A 283 0.43 -13.92 -1.57
C LEU A 283 -0.94 -13.88 -0.88
N MET A 284 -1.98 -13.42 -1.59
CA MET A 284 -3.33 -13.32 -1.04
C MET A 284 -3.88 -14.71 -0.72
N LEU A 285 -3.82 -15.65 -1.67
CA LEU A 285 -4.26 -17.01 -1.45
C LEU A 285 -3.46 -17.65 -0.32
N GLY A 286 -2.13 -17.62 -0.39
CA GLY A 286 -1.28 -18.37 0.51
C GLY A 286 -1.36 -17.91 1.95
N MET A 287 -1.32 -16.60 2.21
CA MET A 287 -1.40 -16.08 3.57
C MET A 287 -2.78 -16.27 4.20
N HIS A 288 -3.85 -16.02 3.44
CA HIS A 288 -5.21 -16.16 3.98
C HIS A 288 -5.58 -17.64 4.16
N LEU A 289 -5.16 -18.50 3.23
CA LEU A 289 -5.33 -19.94 3.37
C LEU A 289 -4.53 -20.48 4.56
N ALA A 290 -3.28 -20.04 4.76
CA ALA A 290 -2.51 -20.41 5.95
C ALA A 290 -3.20 -19.97 7.25
N GLY A 291 -3.82 -18.79 7.27
CA GLY A 291 -4.63 -18.33 8.42
C GLY A 291 -5.85 -19.20 8.68
N ALA A 292 -6.64 -19.51 7.64
CA ALA A 292 -7.83 -20.35 7.75
C ALA A 292 -7.50 -21.79 8.18
N LEU A 293 -6.55 -22.44 7.50
CA LEU A 293 -6.08 -23.79 7.85
C LEU A 293 -5.39 -23.81 9.22
N GLY A 294 -4.78 -22.69 9.61
CA GLY A 294 -4.23 -22.47 10.92
C GLY A 294 -5.21 -22.71 12.07
N ARG A 295 -6.51 -22.55 11.83
CA ARG A 295 -7.56 -22.84 12.81
C ARG A 295 -7.69 -24.33 13.14
N ALA A 296 -7.32 -25.22 12.22
CA ALA A 296 -7.23 -26.66 12.48
C ALA A 296 -6.02 -27.02 13.37
N VAL A 297 -4.91 -26.28 13.26
CA VAL A 297 -3.70 -26.50 14.06
C VAL A 297 -3.81 -25.83 15.44
N LEU A 298 -4.40 -24.64 15.49
CA LEU A 298 -4.54 -23.80 16.67
C LEU A 298 -6.02 -23.48 16.89
N PRO A 299 -6.82 -24.32 17.56
CA PRO A 299 -8.28 -24.12 17.65
C PRO A 299 -8.72 -23.03 18.66
N HIS A 300 -7.84 -22.56 19.56
CA HIS A 300 -8.24 -21.72 20.71
C HIS A 300 -7.43 -20.42 20.87
N LEU A 301 -7.21 -19.66 19.79
CA LEU A 301 -6.64 -18.31 19.89
C LEU A 301 -7.70 -17.29 20.33
N THR A 302 -7.36 -16.50 21.34
CA THR A 302 -8.20 -15.38 21.82
C THR A 302 -8.10 -14.15 20.92
N VAL A 303 -6.92 -13.91 20.33
CA VAL A 303 -6.66 -12.81 19.40
C VAL A 303 -6.35 -13.39 18.03
N PRO A 304 -7.29 -13.32 17.05
CA PRO A 304 -7.08 -13.92 15.73
C PRO A 304 -5.85 -13.39 14.99
N ASP A 305 -5.49 -12.12 15.17
CA ASP A 305 -4.31 -11.50 14.53
C ASP A 305 -2.98 -12.13 14.95
N GLN A 306 -2.96 -12.89 16.05
CA GLN A 306 -1.76 -13.61 16.50
C GLN A 306 -1.54 -14.94 15.77
N VAL A 307 -2.50 -15.39 14.94
CA VAL A 307 -2.43 -16.69 14.26
C VAL A 307 -1.14 -16.87 13.49
N ILE A 308 -0.72 -15.88 12.69
CA ILE A 308 0.47 -15.99 11.85
C ILE A 308 1.76 -16.04 12.69
N PRO A 309 2.02 -15.12 13.63
CA PRO A 309 3.16 -15.23 14.54
C PRO A 309 3.19 -16.55 15.32
N THR A 310 2.05 -17.03 15.82
CA THR A 310 2.00 -18.26 16.60
C THR A 310 2.24 -19.50 15.74
N LEU A 311 1.62 -19.59 14.56
CA LEU A 311 1.86 -20.68 13.62
C LEU A 311 3.31 -20.73 13.21
N MET A 312 3.92 -19.59 12.86
CA MET A 312 5.33 -19.51 12.47
C MET A 312 6.24 -20.16 13.52
N VAL A 313 6.01 -19.88 14.81
CA VAL A 313 6.82 -20.45 15.90
C VAL A 313 6.58 -21.93 16.11
N GLN A 314 5.36 -22.42 15.87
CA GLN A 314 4.99 -23.81 16.12
C GLN A 314 5.27 -24.77 14.96
N VAL A 315 5.08 -24.32 13.71
CA VAL A 315 5.13 -25.19 12.53
C VAL A 315 6.44 -25.12 11.76
N LEU A 316 7.28 -24.10 12.01
CA LEU A 316 8.54 -23.91 11.28
C LEU A 316 9.76 -24.11 12.18
N PRO A 317 10.86 -24.65 11.64
CA PRO A 317 12.14 -24.66 12.35
C PRO A 317 12.65 -23.22 12.54
N PRO A 318 13.49 -22.94 13.54
CA PRO A 318 13.79 -21.56 13.94
C PRO A 318 14.41 -20.70 12.84
N TRP A 319 15.26 -21.26 11.99
CA TRP A 319 15.83 -20.55 10.85
C TRP A 319 14.77 -20.15 9.80
N ALA A 320 13.79 -21.01 9.55
CA ALA A 320 12.70 -20.76 8.62
C ALA A 320 11.67 -19.79 9.21
N ALA A 321 11.44 -19.87 10.53
CA ALA A 321 10.67 -18.87 11.26
C ALA A 321 11.31 -17.47 11.17
N GLY A 322 12.64 -17.38 11.32
CA GLY A 322 13.36 -16.12 11.11
C GLY A 322 13.23 -15.57 9.68
N LEU A 323 13.32 -16.44 8.67
CA LEU A 323 13.12 -16.06 7.27
C LEU A 323 11.67 -15.62 7.01
N PHE A 324 10.70 -16.34 7.58
CA PHE A 324 9.30 -15.95 7.50
C PHE A 324 9.06 -14.59 8.17
N LEU A 325 9.64 -14.34 9.35
CA LEU A 325 9.47 -13.06 10.05
C LEU A 325 9.92 -11.86 9.20
N ALA A 326 10.91 -12.07 8.31
CA ALA A 326 11.33 -11.06 7.36
C ALA A 326 10.23 -10.71 6.32
N ALA A 327 9.28 -11.61 6.01
CA ALA A 327 8.20 -11.39 5.05
C ALA A 327 7.17 -10.32 5.47
N PRO A 328 6.49 -10.42 6.63
CA PRO A 328 5.58 -9.36 7.06
C PRO A 328 6.35 -8.08 7.39
N MET A 329 7.61 -8.16 7.85
CA MET A 329 8.45 -6.97 8.00
C MET A 329 8.74 -6.29 6.66
N ALA A 330 9.05 -7.06 5.62
CA ALA A 330 9.23 -6.58 4.25
C ALA A 330 7.98 -5.84 3.72
N ALA A 331 6.79 -6.40 3.95
CA ALA A 331 5.52 -5.76 3.60
C ALA A 331 5.34 -4.40 4.29
N ILE A 332 5.64 -4.32 5.58
CA ILE A 332 5.51 -3.09 6.36
C ILE A 332 6.55 -2.05 5.94
N MET A 333 7.81 -2.47 5.76
CA MET A 333 8.92 -1.60 5.38
C MET A 333 8.68 -0.94 4.02
N SER A 334 8.28 -1.72 3.00
CA SER A 334 7.99 -1.18 1.66
C SER A 334 6.88 -0.14 1.67
N ASN A 335 5.81 -0.38 2.43
CA ASN A 335 4.70 0.56 2.62
C ASN A 335 5.14 1.87 3.29
N VAL A 336 5.80 1.79 4.44
CA VAL A 336 6.26 2.97 5.18
C VAL A 336 7.19 3.81 4.31
N ASN A 337 8.13 3.17 3.63
CA ASN A 337 9.05 3.83 2.72
C ASN A 337 8.32 4.53 1.55
N ALA A 338 7.35 3.87 0.92
CA ALA A 338 6.55 4.48 -0.17
C ALA A 338 5.77 5.71 0.32
N HIS A 339 5.13 5.62 1.49
CA HIS A 339 4.38 6.73 2.09
C HIS A 339 5.29 7.87 2.56
N LEU A 340 6.43 7.58 3.19
CA LEU A 340 7.41 8.60 3.61
C LEU A 340 7.98 9.36 2.41
N LEU A 341 8.37 8.65 1.33
CA LEU A 341 8.86 9.30 0.11
C LEU A 341 7.80 10.19 -0.52
N GLN A 342 6.54 9.77 -0.55
CA GLN A 342 5.46 10.56 -1.13
C GLN A 342 5.06 11.74 -0.25
N ALA A 343 5.00 11.58 1.07
CA ALA A 343 4.78 12.68 1.99
C ALA A 343 5.89 13.73 1.85
N SER A 344 7.16 13.29 1.78
CA SER A 344 8.31 14.15 1.55
C SER A 344 8.23 14.86 0.19
N ALA A 345 7.86 14.14 -0.89
CA ALA A 345 7.66 14.73 -2.21
C ALA A 345 6.55 15.79 -2.20
N THR A 346 5.45 15.52 -1.49
CA THR A 346 4.30 16.43 -1.37
C THR A 346 4.69 17.72 -0.65
N ILE A 347 5.39 17.61 0.49
CA ILE A 347 5.84 18.78 1.25
C ILE A 347 6.84 19.62 0.46
N ILE A 348 7.78 18.97 -0.21
CA ILE A 348 8.90 19.68 -0.85
C ILE A 348 8.51 20.21 -2.22
N LYS A 349 7.96 19.35 -3.08
CA LYS A 349 7.64 19.74 -4.44
C LYS A 349 6.32 20.51 -4.48
N ASP A 350 5.27 19.93 -3.91
CA ASP A 350 3.91 20.42 -4.15
C ASP A 350 3.57 21.62 -3.25
N LEU A 351 4.12 21.69 -2.04
CA LEU A 351 3.92 22.84 -1.14
C LEU A 351 5.07 23.85 -1.19
N LEU A 352 6.31 23.42 -0.91
CA LEU A 352 7.45 24.33 -0.76
C LEU A 352 7.91 24.94 -2.10
N LEU A 353 8.18 24.11 -3.11
CA LEU A 353 8.65 24.59 -4.42
C LEU A 353 7.54 25.26 -5.22
N SER A 354 6.29 24.78 -5.13
CA SER A 354 5.15 25.48 -5.74
C SER A 354 4.95 26.88 -5.17
N ALA A 355 5.21 27.10 -3.88
CA ALA A 355 5.11 28.43 -3.25
C ALA A 355 6.35 29.31 -3.52
N ARG A 356 7.54 28.72 -3.74
CA ARG A 356 8.79 29.45 -3.96
C ARG A 356 9.64 28.80 -5.08
N PRO A 357 9.32 29.05 -6.37
CA PRO A 357 9.99 28.44 -7.52
C PRO A 357 11.49 28.74 -7.59
N ALA A 358 11.91 29.91 -7.08
CA ALA A 358 13.31 30.35 -7.07
C ALA A 358 14.27 29.38 -6.33
N LYS A 359 13.77 28.53 -5.43
CA LYS A 359 14.57 27.55 -4.68
C LYS A 359 14.94 26.29 -5.47
N MET A 360 14.42 26.09 -6.69
CA MET A 360 14.70 24.89 -7.51
C MET A 360 16.17 24.73 -7.93
N HIS A 361 16.93 25.81 -8.03
CA HIS A 361 18.26 25.78 -8.67
C HIS A 361 19.40 25.20 -7.81
N ASN A 362 19.18 24.95 -6.51
CA ASN A 362 20.23 24.44 -5.63
C ASN A 362 19.97 22.97 -5.25
N GLU A 363 20.50 22.05 -6.04
CA GLU A 363 20.31 20.60 -5.85
C GLU A 363 20.86 20.09 -4.50
N GLN A 364 21.97 20.65 -4.00
CA GLN A 364 22.52 20.26 -2.70
C GLN A 364 21.60 20.64 -1.54
N LYS A 365 21.05 21.85 -1.56
CA LYS A 365 20.03 22.29 -0.57
C LYS A 365 18.78 21.43 -0.68
N LEU A 366 18.34 21.13 -1.90
CA LEU A 366 17.14 20.31 -2.13
C LEU A 366 17.32 18.87 -1.63
N LYS A 367 18.50 18.28 -1.82
CA LYS A 367 18.88 17.00 -1.22
C LYS A 367 18.79 17.05 0.30
N ARG A 368 19.41 18.07 0.91
CA ARG A 368 19.44 18.21 2.37
C ARG A 368 18.04 18.38 2.95
N ILE A 369 17.20 19.22 2.33
CA ILE A 369 15.80 19.39 2.71
C ILE A 369 15.04 18.08 2.57
N SER A 370 15.20 17.36 1.45
CA SER A 370 14.53 16.06 1.20
C SER A 370 14.88 15.00 2.23
N THR A 371 16.16 14.85 2.54
CA THR A 371 16.61 13.91 3.57
C THR A 371 16.08 14.32 4.94
N TRP A 372 16.19 15.59 5.34
CA TRP A 372 15.70 16.04 6.66
C TRP A 372 14.19 15.95 6.80
N THR A 373 13.41 16.36 5.80
CA THR A 373 11.95 16.23 5.83
C THR A 373 11.55 14.76 6.02
N THR A 374 12.18 13.85 5.28
CA THR A 374 11.90 12.42 5.39
C THR A 374 12.26 11.87 6.78
N LEU A 375 13.43 12.25 7.33
CA LEU A 375 13.83 11.85 8.68
C LEU A 375 12.90 12.41 9.76
N VAL A 376 12.56 13.69 9.69
CA VAL A 376 11.66 14.34 10.64
C VAL A 376 10.29 13.69 10.59
N LEU A 377 9.74 13.42 9.40
CA LEU A 377 8.49 12.67 9.27
C LEU A 377 8.59 11.28 9.90
N GLY A 378 9.67 10.54 9.64
CA GLY A 378 9.90 9.24 10.26
C GLY A 378 9.90 9.32 11.79
N ILE A 379 10.62 10.27 12.38
CA ILE A 379 10.67 10.50 13.83
C ILE A 379 9.29 10.87 14.37
N LEU A 380 8.58 11.81 13.74
CA LEU A 380 7.23 12.21 14.16
C LEU A 380 6.27 11.02 14.15
N MET A 381 6.37 10.15 13.14
CA MET A 381 5.51 8.96 13.05
C MET A 381 5.88 7.89 14.07
N MET A 382 7.17 7.75 14.41
CA MET A 382 7.60 6.90 15.52
C MET A 382 7.07 7.42 16.86
N LEU A 383 7.09 8.74 17.08
CA LEU A 383 6.52 9.35 18.27
C LEU A 383 5.00 9.13 18.34
N ALA A 384 4.29 9.24 17.20
CA ALA A 384 2.87 8.92 17.11
C ALA A 384 2.59 7.42 17.39
N ALA A 385 3.51 6.53 17.03
CA ALA A 385 3.43 5.09 17.28
C ALA A 385 3.91 4.67 18.69
N TRP A 386 4.47 5.59 19.48
CA TRP A 386 5.12 5.26 20.77
C TRP A 386 4.13 4.74 21.81
N ARG A 387 2.94 5.33 21.86
CA ARG A 387 1.81 4.87 22.67
C ARG A 387 0.63 4.62 21.75
N PRO A 388 0.52 3.43 21.16
CA PRO A 388 -0.58 3.15 20.26
C PRO A 388 -1.92 3.24 21.03
N PRO A 389 -2.87 4.12 20.66
CA PRO A 389 -4.25 3.96 21.12
C PRO A 389 -4.82 2.58 20.72
N GLU A 390 -5.79 2.09 21.47
CA GLU A 390 -6.35 0.73 21.29
C GLU A 390 -6.97 0.45 19.91
N MET A 391 -7.21 1.49 19.08
CA MET A 391 -8.06 1.42 17.88
C MET A 391 -7.41 2.03 16.61
N ILE A 392 -6.14 1.72 16.34
CA ILE A 392 -5.38 2.31 15.20
C ILE A 392 -5.75 1.73 13.83
N ILE A 393 -6.33 0.53 13.79
CA ILE A 393 -6.85 -0.07 12.56
C ILE A 393 -7.90 0.85 11.89
N TRP A 394 -8.71 1.56 12.67
CA TRP A 394 -9.66 2.55 12.15
C TRP A 394 -8.98 3.73 11.47
N LEU A 395 -7.81 4.16 11.98
CA LEU A 395 -7.04 5.23 11.35
C LEU A 395 -6.47 4.79 10.00
N ASN A 396 -6.07 3.52 9.85
CA ASN A 396 -5.65 2.97 8.57
C ASN A 396 -6.80 2.93 7.55
N LEU A 397 -7.97 2.43 7.97
CA LEU A 397 -9.15 2.37 7.10
C LEU A 397 -9.64 3.77 6.72
N LEU A 398 -9.57 4.73 7.66
CA LEU A 398 -9.92 6.13 7.40
C LEU A 398 -8.92 6.78 6.43
N ALA A 399 -7.62 6.51 6.58
CA ALA A 399 -6.59 6.98 5.66
C ALA A 399 -6.76 6.37 4.25
N PHE A 400 -6.92 5.05 4.17
CA PHE A 400 -6.99 4.32 2.90
C PHE A 400 -8.24 4.70 2.11
N GLY A 401 -9.43 4.52 2.69
CA GLY A 401 -10.68 4.89 2.01
C GLY A 401 -10.83 6.41 1.82
N GLY A 402 -10.21 7.23 2.67
CA GLY A 402 -10.19 8.68 2.51
C GLY A 402 -9.41 9.11 1.27
N LEU A 403 -8.26 8.49 1.02
CA LEU A 403 -7.50 8.72 -0.21
C LEU A 403 -8.31 8.30 -1.45
N GLU A 404 -8.96 7.14 -1.41
CA GLU A 404 -9.80 6.69 -2.53
C GLU A 404 -10.95 7.65 -2.80
N ALA A 405 -11.65 8.09 -1.75
CA ALA A 405 -12.77 9.02 -1.84
C ALA A 405 -12.37 10.38 -2.43
N VAL A 406 -11.15 10.83 -2.13
CA VAL A 406 -10.59 12.09 -2.65
C VAL A 406 -10.06 11.92 -4.09
N PHE A 407 -9.33 10.85 -4.39
CA PHE A 407 -8.49 10.79 -5.59
C PHE A 407 -9.05 9.97 -6.75
N LEU A 408 -9.92 8.98 -6.50
CA LEU A 408 -10.34 8.03 -7.53
C LEU A 408 -10.95 8.72 -8.75
N TRP A 409 -11.97 9.55 -8.55
CA TRP A 409 -12.66 10.21 -9.66
C TRP A 409 -11.84 11.32 -10.31
N PRO A 410 -11.17 12.23 -9.57
CA PRO A 410 -10.26 13.20 -10.18
C PRO A 410 -9.15 12.57 -11.01
N LEU A 411 -8.67 11.37 -10.65
CA LEU A 411 -7.69 10.65 -11.47
C LEU A 411 -8.32 10.01 -12.70
N VAL A 412 -9.32 9.15 -12.52
CA VAL A 412 -9.91 8.36 -13.60
C VAL A 412 -10.61 9.28 -14.61
N LEU A 413 -11.47 10.19 -14.15
CA LEU A 413 -12.17 11.13 -15.03
C LEU A 413 -11.22 12.19 -15.57
N GLY A 414 -10.22 12.62 -14.79
CA GLY A 414 -9.18 13.52 -15.29
C GLY A 414 -8.41 12.92 -16.47
N LEU A 415 -8.18 11.61 -16.47
CA LEU A 415 -7.52 10.92 -17.57
C LEU A 415 -8.44 10.68 -18.75
N TYR A 416 -9.64 10.16 -18.51
CA TYR A 416 -10.50 9.60 -19.57
C TYR A 416 -11.61 10.53 -20.04
N TRP A 417 -11.99 11.53 -19.25
CA TRP A 417 -13.04 12.47 -19.62
C TRP A 417 -12.43 13.81 -20.08
N GLU A 418 -12.56 14.09 -21.37
CA GLU A 418 -11.94 15.27 -21.98
C GLU A 418 -12.48 16.59 -21.41
N ARG A 419 -13.76 16.61 -21.05
CA ARG A 419 -14.44 17.78 -20.48
C ARG A 419 -14.26 17.92 -18.97
N ALA A 420 -13.47 17.05 -18.31
CA ALA A 420 -13.19 17.16 -16.89
C ALA A 420 -12.49 18.50 -16.57
N ASN A 421 -12.95 19.18 -15.52
CA ASN A 421 -12.46 20.49 -15.10
C ASN A 421 -12.25 20.59 -13.58
N ALA A 422 -11.63 21.70 -13.16
CA ALA A 422 -11.26 21.92 -11.77
C ALA A 422 -12.46 21.97 -10.80
N ALA A 423 -13.61 22.52 -11.23
CA ALA A 423 -14.80 22.61 -10.39
C ALA A 423 -15.37 21.22 -10.08
N GLY A 424 -15.42 20.33 -11.08
CA GLY A 424 -15.77 18.92 -10.88
C GLY A 424 -14.78 18.22 -9.95
N ALA A 425 -13.48 18.37 -10.18
CA ALA A 425 -12.46 17.77 -9.33
C ALA A 425 -12.57 18.21 -7.86
N LEU A 426 -12.67 19.52 -7.59
CA LEU A 426 -12.80 20.06 -6.24
C LEU A 426 -14.08 19.56 -5.56
N SER A 427 -15.20 19.57 -6.27
CA SER A 427 -16.50 19.13 -5.73
C SER A 427 -16.44 17.65 -5.34
N GLY A 428 -15.90 16.80 -6.20
CA GLY A 428 -15.72 15.38 -5.91
C GLY A 428 -14.75 15.13 -4.74
N MET A 429 -13.60 15.80 -4.72
CA MET A 429 -12.61 15.67 -3.65
C MET A 429 -13.18 16.05 -2.28
N ILE A 430 -13.87 17.20 -2.19
CA ILE A 430 -14.40 17.71 -0.93
C ILE A 430 -15.56 16.84 -0.47
N VAL A 431 -16.54 16.56 -1.34
CA VAL A 431 -17.70 15.74 -0.98
C VAL A 431 -17.28 14.33 -0.60
N GLY A 432 -16.41 13.69 -1.39
CA GLY A 432 -15.91 12.36 -1.10
C GLY A 432 -15.14 12.29 0.21
N GLY A 433 -14.15 13.18 0.40
CA GLY A 433 -13.32 13.20 1.60
C GLY A 433 -14.11 13.50 2.87
N VAL A 434 -14.96 14.53 2.87
CA VAL A 434 -15.77 14.92 4.03
C VAL A 434 -16.79 13.84 4.36
N LEU A 435 -17.53 13.35 3.36
CA LEU A 435 -18.55 12.34 3.59
C LEU A 435 -17.95 11.04 4.11
N TYR A 436 -16.83 10.59 3.55
CA TYR A 436 -16.16 9.40 4.04
C TYR A 436 -15.66 9.58 5.48
N ALA A 437 -15.04 10.73 5.79
CA ALA A 437 -14.58 11.04 7.14
C ALA A 437 -15.74 11.04 8.16
N VAL A 438 -16.89 11.65 7.82
CA VAL A 438 -18.07 11.68 8.68
C VAL A 438 -18.65 10.27 8.86
N LEU A 439 -18.94 9.56 7.77
CA LEU A 439 -19.55 8.24 7.85
C LEU A 439 -18.65 7.22 8.57
N ALA A 440 -17.33 7.26 8.32
CA ALA A 440 -16.38 6.38 8.98
C ALA A 440 -16.21 6.70 10.47
N THR A 441 -16.14 7.99 10.84
CA THR A 441 -15.95 8.40 12.25
C THR A 441 -17.15 8.04 13.12
N PHE A 442 -18.36 8.27 12.61
CA PHE A 442 -19.60 7.94 13.31
C PHE A 442 -20.05 6.49 13.09
N LYS A 443 -19.26 5.67 12.37
CA LYS A 443 -19.57 4.27 12.03
C LYS A 443 -20.96 4.10 11.40
N ILE A 444 -21.40 5.08 10.60
CA ILE A 444 -22.70 5.07 9.95
C ILE A 444 -22.62 4.19 8.71
N GLN A 445 -23.35 3.08 8.73
CA GLN A 445 -23.48 2.17 7.58
C GLN A 445 -24.82 2.43 6.89
N TYR A 446 -24.77 2.79 5.61
CA TYR A 446 -25.98 2.99 4.81
C TYR A 446 -26.32 1.68 4.09
N LEU A 447 -27.51 1.13 4.33
CA LEU A 447 -27.98 -0.15 3.74
C LEU A 447 -26.99 -1.33 3.93
N GLY A 448 -26.23 -1.33 5.02
CA GLY A 448 -25.20 -2.35 5.29
C GLY A 448 -23.92 -2.22 4.46
N PHE A 449 -23.78 -1.19 3.63
CA PHE A 449 -22.54 -0.91 2.91
C PHE A 449 -21.51 -0.22 3.81
N HIS A 450 -20.24 -0.54 3.56
CA HIS A 450 -19.12 0.19 4.11
C HIS A 450 -19.18 1.67 3.67
N PRO A 451 -18.83 2.64 4.53
CA PRO A 451 -18.83 4.08 4.21
C PRO A 451 -18.21 4.49 2.87
N ILE A 452 -17.28 3.69 2.35
CA ILE A 452 -16.59 3.97 1.08
C ILE A 452 -17.55 3.97 -0.13
N VAL A 453 -18.52 3.06 -0.16
CA VAL A 453 -19.44 2.91 -1.30
C VAL A 453 -20.32 4.15 -1.50
N PRO A 454 -21.11 4.60 -0.50
CA PRO A 454 -21.89 5.83 -0.65
C PRO A 454 -21.00 7.06 -0.84
N SER A 455 -19.81 7.09 -0.22
CA SER A 455 -18.87 8.21 -0.37
C SER A 455 -18.34 8.33 -1.80
N LEU A 456 -17.99 7.22 -2.44
CA LEU A 456 -17.53 7.22 -3.83
C LEU A 456 -18.66 7.53 -4.80
N LEU A 457 -19.87 7.02 -4.57
CA LEU A 457 -21.03 7.35 -5.40
C LEU A 457 -21.37 8.84 -5.34
N LEU A 458 -21.41 9.41 -4.14
CA LEU A 458 -21.70 10.83 -3.95
C LEU A 458 -20.54 11.73 -4.41
N SER A 459 -19.28 11.28 -4.27
CA SER A 459 -18.12 11.94 -4.87
C SER A 459 -18.21 11.98 -6.40
N LEU A 460 -18.63 10.88 -7.05
CA LEU A 460 -18.86 10.85 -8.50
C LEU A 460 -19.97 11.82 -8.91
N LEU A 461 -21.10 11.81 -8.21
CA LEU A 461 -22.22 12.70 -8.49
C LEU A 461 -21.80 14.17 -8.32
N ALA A 462 -21.11 14.50 -7.22
CA ALA A 462 -20.57 15.84 -6.98
C ALA A 462 -19.57 16.25 -8.07
N PHE A 463 -18.73 15.33 -8.53
CA PHE A 463 -17.83 15.58 -9.66
C PHE A 463 -18.61 15.91 -10.92
N VAL A 464 -19.59 15.10 -11.31
CA VAL A 464 -20.39 15.29 -12.53
C VAL A 464 -21.17 16.59 -12.48
N VAL A 465 -21.79 16.92 -11.34
CA VAL A 465 -22.54 18.17 -11.13
C VAL A 465 -21.60 19.36 -11.18
N GLY A 466 -20.51 19.34 -10.39
CA GLY A 466 -19.52 20.42 -10.38
C GLY A 466 -18.88 20.65 -11.75
N ASN A 467 -18.69 19.58 -12.53
CA ASN A 467 -18.14 19.67 -13.88
C ASN A 467 -19.04 20.47 -14.83
N ARG A 468 -20.35 20.53 -14.61
CA ARG A 468 -21.27 21.34 -15.44
C ARG A 468 -21.10 22.85 -15.23
N PHE A 469 -20.59 23.25 -14.07
CA PHE A 469 -20.39 24.67 -13.71
C PHE A 469 -18.97 25.15 -13.97
N GLY A 470 -18.02 24.25 -14.25
CA GLY A 470 -16.65 24.61 -14.57
C GLY A 470 -16.40 24.76 -16.07
N GLN A 471 -15.34 25.50 -16.42
CA GLN A 471 -14.86 25.56 -17.80
C GLN A 471 -13.87 24.43 -18.08
N PRO A 472 -14.04 23.66 -19.18
CA PRO A 472 -13.08 22.64 -19.57
C PRO A 472 -11.73 23.28 -19.90
N VAL A 473 -10.65 22.71 -19.35
CA VAL A 473 -9.30 23.12 -19.70
C VAL A 473 -9.00 22.64 -21.13
N PRO A 474 -8.60 23.52 -22.06
CA PRO A 474 -8.23 23.10 -23.42
C PRO A 474 -7.13 22.05 -23.38
N GLN A 475 -7.35 20.89 -24.00
CA GLN A 475 -6.29 19.91 -24.13
C GLN A 475 -5.23 20.45 -25.11
N PRO A 476 -3.93 20.41 -24.75
CA PRO A 476 -2.90 20.76 -25.70
C PRO A 476 -2.91 19.76 -26.86
N ALA A 477 -2.98 20.27 -28.09
CA ALA A 477 -3.17 19.53 -29.33
C ALA A 477 -2.45 18.16 -29.34
N MET A 478 -3.17 17.12 -29.77
CA MET A 478 -2.57 15.82 -30.04
C MET A 478 -1.62 15.97 -31.23
N ILE A 479 -0.32 15.94 -30.96
CA ILE A 479 0.65 15.67 -32.03
C ILE A 479 0.48 14.18 -32.33
N SER A 480 -0.07 13.85 -33.49
CA SER A 480 -0.15 12.47 -33.96
C SER A 480 1.26 11.88 -33.98
N THR A 481 1.54 10.93 -33.09
CA THR A 481 2.72 10.08 -33.22
C THR A 481 2.41 9.00 -34.26
N ASP A 482 2.17 9.42 -35.50
CA ASP A 482 2.39 8.58 -36.66
C ASP A 482 3.85 8.76 -37.05
N LYS A 483 4.69 7.86 -36.54
CA LYS A 483 5.93 7.35 -37.17
C LYS A 483 6.55 6.25 -36.30
#